data_AF-A0A1I6IM05-F1
#
_entry.id   AF-A0A1I6IM05-F1
#
_cell.length_a   1.000
_cell.length_b   1.000
_cell.length_c   1.000
_cell.angle_alpha   90.00
_cell.angle_beta   90.00
_cell.angle_gamma   90.00
#
_symmetry.space_group_name_H-M   'P 1'
#
loop_
_entity.id
_entity.type
_entity.pdbx_description
1 polymer ?
#
loop_
_entity_poly.entity_id
_entity_poly.type
_entity_poly.pdbx_seq_one_letter_code
_entity_poly.pdbx_strand_id
1 'polypeptide(L)'
;MWKKESIFFRNRADRAEERIGSSVTGRPAGRKKQDFRNRADRNVKSGQNKMNDRNIEIREQLKKILKPSRFEHTLGVCYTASALAMRWGADLKKAETAGLLHDCAKCYDNVAIVAECRRLGIELTADELAAPAVIHAKLGAWKAEHEYGIQDPEVLSAIANHTTGKPGMSLLDKIVYIADYIEPGRKMLPRMEEFRVMAFTDLDEAFYEIQESILDYLRSTGSFIDSNSLASFEYCRKEKENALHG
;
A
#
# COMPACT_ATOMS: atom_id res chain seq x y z
N MET A 1 -43.41 16.47 13.80
CA MET A 1 -42.76 15.93 15.02
C MET A 1 -41.73 14.92 14.56
N TRP A 2 -40.41 15.07 14.62
CA TRP A 2 -39.47 16.00 15.27
C TRP A 2 -38.29 16.19 14.27
N LYS A 3 -38.07 17.41 13.78
CA LYS A 3 -36.96 18.34 14.07
C LYS A 3 -35.55 17.89 13.63
N LYS A 4 -35.08 18.57 12.57
CA LYS A 4 -33.69 18.74 12.15
C LYS A 4 -32.96 19.64 13.16
N GLU A 5 -31.73 19.29 13.53
CA GLU A 5 -30.76 20.26 14.04
C GLU A 5 -29.42 20.08 13.32
N SER A 6 -28.98 21.16 12.71
CA SER A 6 -27.68 21.35 12.09
C SER A 6 -26.68 21.81 13.16
N ILE A 7 -25.51 21.17 13.21
CA ILE A 7 -24.40 21.66 14.04
C ILE A 7 -23.38 22.35 13.14
N PHE A 8 -23.29 23.64 13.37
CA PHE A 8 -22.35 24.61 12.80
C PHE A 8 -20.98 24.41 13.47
N PHE A 9 -19.94 24.03 12.73
CA PHE A 9 -18.56 24.20 13.19
C PHE A 9 -18.09 25.61 12.81
N ARG A 10 -17.95 26.48 13.81
CA ARG A 10 -17.34 27.80 13.65
C ARG A 10 -15.82 27.68 13.66
N ASN A 11 -15.20 28.13 12.57
CA ASN A 11 -13.79 28.45 12.45
C ASN A 11 -13.39 29.49 13.52
N ARG A 12 -12.29 29.23 14.23
CA ARG A 12 -11.66 30.16 15.17
C ARG A 12 -10.19 30.31 14.78
N ALA A 13 -9.94 31.13 13.78
CA ALA A 13 -8.65 31.71 13.49
C ALA A 13 -8.91 33.07 12.88
N ASP A 14 -8.68 34.13 13.65
CA ASP A 14 -8.21 35.43 13.15
C ASP A 14 -8.14 36.46 14.29
N ARG A 15 -7.10 37.30 14.21
CA ARG A 15 -6.87 38.60 14.87
C ARG A 15 -6.09 38.64 16.19
N ALA A 16 -4.78 38.60 16.05
CA ALA A 16 -3.88 39.66 16.51
C ALA A 16 -2.70 39.62 15.51
N GLU A 17 -2.35 40.68 14.79
CA GLU A 17 -1.55 41.79 15.30
C GLU A 17 -1.65 42.99 14.35
N GLU A 18 -1.93 44.16 14.91
CA GLU A 18 -1.59 45.45 14.33
C GLU A 18 -0.99 46.28 15.46
N ARG A 19 0.29 46.65 15.35
CA ARG A 19 0.83 47.92 15.85
C ARG A 19 2.22 48.18 15.28
N ILE A 20 2.21 49.16 14.38
CA ILE A 20 3.34 49.85 13.77
C ILE A 20 3.86 50.89 14.77
N GLY A 21 5.18 50.99 14.95
CA GLY A 21 5.85 51.99 15.78
C GLY A 21 7.31 52.15 15.33
N SER A 22 7.73 53.39 15.15
CA SER A 22 8.78 53.85 14.23
C SER A 22 10.21 53.94 14.79
N SER A 23 11.15 53.99 13.83
CA SER A 23 12.44 54.70 13.83
C SER A 23 13.61 54.15 14.68
N VAL A 24 14.74 53.86 14.03
CA VAL A 24 15.95 54.73 13.99
C VAL A 24 17.10 53.99 13.28
N THR A 25 17.88 54.82 12.58
CA THR A 25 19.12 54.68 11.80
C THR A 25 20.13 53.55 12.11
N GLY A 26 20.84 53.10 11.05
CA GLY A 26 22.17 52.50 11.17
C GLY A 26 22.49 51.39 10.15
N ARG A 27 23.24 51.71 9.09
CA ARG A 27 24.07 50.69 8.39
C ARG A 27 25.35 50.47 9.21
N PRO A 28 25.86 49.24 9.27
CA PRO A 28 27.15 49.03 8.61
C PRO A 28 27.31 47.70 7.86
N ALA A 29 28.23 47.79 6.90
CA ALA A 29 28.97 46.82 6.10
C ALA A 29 28.90 45.31 6.41
N GLY A 30 28.77 44.55 5.32
CA GLY A 30 29.68 43.44 5.00
C GLY A 30 29.65 42.20 5.88
N ARG A 31 28.76 41.25 5.57
CA ARG A 31 29.00 39.82 5.87
C ARG A 31 28.91 39.01 4.59
N LYS A 32 30.01 38.35 4.23
CA LYS A 32 30.05 37.31 3.19
C LYS A 32 28.98 36.27 3.55
N LYS A 33 28.01 36.04 2.67
CA LYS A 33 27.14 34.86 2.74
C LYS A 33 28.03 33.63 2.57
N GLN A 34 28.42 33.02 3.67
CA GLN A 34 29.04 31.71 3.64
C GLN A 34 27.92 30.72 3.34
N ASP A 35 27.96 30.16 2.13
CA ASP A 35 27.00 29.21 1.61
C ASP A 35 27.04 27.93 2.47
N PHE A 36 26.25 27.89 3.54
CA PHE A 36 25.96 26.67 4.30
C PHE A 36 24.97 25.81 3.52
N ARG A 37 25.30 25.45 2.27
CA ARG A 37 24.60 24.39 1.54
C ARG A 37 25.16 23.05 1.98
N ASN A 38 24.54 22.55 3.04
CA ASN A 38 24.83 21.29 3.70
C ASN A 38 25.00 20.15 2.68
N ARG A 39 26.09 19.39 2.80
CA ARG A 39 26.40 18.24 1.94
C ARG A 39 25.32 17.14 2.06
N ALA A 40 24.65 17.08 3.21
CA ALA A 40 23.51 16.20 3.48
C ALA A 40 22.30 16.48 2.55
N ASP A 41 21.93 17.75 2.33
CA ASP A 41 20.80 18.12 1.45
C ASP A 41 21.02 17.74 -0.03
N ARG A 42 22.29 17.77 -0.48
CA ARG A 42 22.64 17.37 -1.84
C ARG A 42 22.55 15.86 -2.06
N ASN A 43 22.90 15.06 -1.05
CA ASN A 43 22.77 13.60 -1.10
C ASN A 43 21.32 13.12 -0.98
N VAL A 44 20.48 13.81 -0.19
CA VAL A 44 19.05 13.50 -0.08
C VAL A 44 18.33 13.82 -1.40
N LYS A 45 18.60 14.97 -2.01
CA LYS A 45 18.03 15.35 -3.32
C LYS A 45 18.48 14.45 -4.46
N SER A 46 19.74 13.99 -4.48
CA SER A 46 20.24 13.10 -5.55
C SER A 46 19.66 11.68 -5.46
N GLY A 47 19.40 11.18 -4.24
CA GLY A 47 18.76 9.88 -4.01
C GLY A 47 17.24 9.87 -4.20
N GLN A 48 16.55 10.98 -3.94
CA GLN A 48 15.11 11.12 -4.23
C GLN A 48 14.83 11.26 -5.74
N ASN A 49 15.68 11.97 -6.50
CA ASN A 49 15.52 12.08 -7.96
C ASN A 49 15.69 10.72 -8.65
N LYS A 50 16.74 9.96 -8.31
CA LYS A 50 17.01 8.64 -8.93
C LYS A 50 15.92 7.59 -8.71
N MET A 51 15.18 7.64 -7.61
CA MET A 51 14.12 6.66 -7.31
C MET A 51 12.78 7.02 -7.93
N ASN A 52 12.47 8.31 -8.07
CA ASN A 52 11.33 8.75 -8.88
C ASN A 52 11.54 8.33 -10.34
N ASP A 53 12.77 8.42 -10.85
CA ASP A 53 13.13 7.93 -12.18
C ASP A 53 12.88 6.41 -12.32
N ARG A 54 13.21 5.62 -11.29
CA ARG A 54 12.99 4.16 -11.28
C ARG A 54 11.52 3.76 -11.29
N ASN A 55 10.67 4.39 -10.46
CA ASN A 55 9.24 4.07 -10.44
C ASN A 55 8.56 4.47 -11.76
N ILE A 56 9.04 5.54 -12.43
CA ILE A 56 8.61 5.90 -13.78
C ILE A 56 8.99 4.80 -14.79
N GLU A 57 10.22 4.30 -14.75
CA GLU A 57 10.66 3.19 -15.62
C GLU A 57 9.83 1.93 -15.40
N ILE A 58 9.57 1.56 -14.13
CA ILE A 58 8.73 0.41 -13.77
C ILE A 58 7.33 0.58 -14.36
N ARG A 59 6.72 1.77 -14.23
CA ARG A 59 5.39 2.07 -14.80
C ARG A 59 5.36 1.87 -16.32
N GLU A 60 6.37 2.35 -17.03
CA GLU A 60 6.46 2.18 -18.49
C GLU A 60 6.67 0.72 -18.91
N GLN A 61 7.38 -0.08 -18.11
CA GLN A 61 7.51 -1.51 -18.33
C GLN A 61 6.18 -2.24 -18.08
N LEU A 62 5.52 -1.95 -16.96
CA LEU A 62 4.24 -2.55 -16.58
C LEU A 62 3.15 -2.26 -17.62
N LYS A 63 3.09 -1.03 -18.14
CA LYS A 63 2.14 -0.63 -19.18
C LYS A 63 2.24 -1.45 -20.47
N LYS A 64 3.42 -2.01 -20.76
CA LYS A 64 3.66 -2.84 -21.96
C LYS A 64 3.21 -4.30 -21.76
N ILE A 65 3.23 -4.80 -20.53
CA ILE A 65 2.97 -6.22 -20.22
C ILE A 65 1.58 -6.47 -19.63
N LEU A 66 1.01 -5.48 -18.93
CA LEU A 66 -0.31 -5.60 -18.31
C LEU A 66 -1.40 -5.17 -19.28
N LYS A 67 -2.57 -5.81 -19.17
CA LYS A 67 -3.78 -5.33 -19.84
C LYS A 67 -4.11 -3.90 -19.35
N PRO A 68 -4.69 -3.03 -20.19
CA PRO A 68 -4.98 -1.64 -19.81
C PRO A 68 -5.74 -1.50 -18.48
N SER A 69 -6.80 -2.31 -18.28
CA SER A 69 -7.57 -2.30 -17.03
C SER A 69 -6.75 -2.74 -15.80
N ARG A 70 -5.81 -3.67 -15.98
CA ARG A 70 -4.92 -4.12 -14.91
C ARG A 70 -3.88 -3.06 -14.58
N PHE A 71 -3.35 -2.35 -15.58
CA PHE A 71 -2.44 -1.24 -15.36
C PHE A 71 -3.10 -0.08 -14.60
N GLU A 72 -4.32 0.30 -14.96
CA GLU A 72 -5.08 1.32 -14.21
C GLU A 72 -5.33 0.89 -12.76
N HIS A 73 -5.71 -0.37 -12.55
CA HIS A 73 -5.82 -0.95 -11.22
C HIS A 73 -4.49 -0.87 -10.44
N THR A 74 -3.36 -1.25 -11.05
CA THR A 74 -2.03 -1.12 -10.44
C THR A 74 -1.69 0.32 -10.03
N LEU A 75 -2.06 1.32 -10.85
CA LEU A 75 -1.90 2.72 -10.49
C LEU A 75 -2.81 3.09 -9.30
N GLY A 76 -4.06 2.63 -9.30
CA GLY A 76 -5.00 2.78 -8.19
C GLY A 76 -4.45 2.23 -6.87
N VAL A 77 -3.90 1.02 -6.89
CA VAL A 77 -3.23 0.39 -5.72
C VAL A 77 -2.01 1.18 -5.28
N CYS A 78 -1.14 1.57 -6.22
CA CYS A 78 0.05 2.38 -5.93
C CYS A 78 -0.31 3.70 -5.21
N TYR A 79 -1.31 4.43 -5.70
CA TYR A 79 -1.74 5.69 -5.08
C TYR A 79 -2.43 5.47 -3.73
N THR A 80 -3.26 4.43 -3.62
CA THR A 80 -3.94 4.09 -2.38
C THR A 80 -2.96 3.64 -1.29
N ALA A 81 -1.99 2.79 -1.64
CA ALA A 81 -0.92 2.35 -0.75
C ALA A 81 -0.06 3.54 -0.29
N SER A 82 0.24 4.47 -1.19
CA SER A 82 0.98 5.71 -0.87
C SER A 82 0.19 6.59 0.12
N ALA A 83 -1.13 6.73 -0.07
CA ALA A 83 -2.00 7.46 0.83
C ALA A 83 -2.09 6.82 2.22
N LEU A 84 -2.23 5.49 2.28
CA LEU A 84 -2.21 4.74 3.53
C LEU A 84 -0.84 4.82 4.23
N ALA A 85 0.27 4.79 3.49
CA ALA A 85 1.60 4.96 4.05
C ALA A 85 1.79 6.34 4.70
N MET A 86 1.30 7.40 4.05
CA MET A 86 1.29 8.74 4.64
C MET A 86 0.43 8.82 5.90
N ARG A 87 -0.70 8.10 5.93
CA ARG A 87 -1.61 8.05 7.09
C ARG A 87 -0.99 7.31 8.27
N TRP A 88 -0.37 6.17 8.03
CA TRP A 88 0.05 5.22 9.07
C TRP A 88 1.56 5.25 9.37
N GLY A 89 2.32 6.12 8.70
CA GLY A 89 3.74 6.32 8.96
C GLY A 89 4.67 5.25 8.37
N ALA A 90 4.22 4.53 7.33
CA ALA A 90 5.07 3.62 6.59
C ALA A 90 6.01 4.37 5.62
N ASP A 91 7.07 3.71 5.16
CA ASP A 91 7.95 4.30 4.14
C ASP A 91 7.19 4.46 2.81
N LEU A 92 7.03 5.72 2.39
CA LEU A 92 6.27 6.08 1.20
C LEU A 92 6.81 5.43 -0.08
N LYS A 93 8.14 5.33 -0.20
CA LYS A 93 8.77 4.75 -1.41
C LYS A 93 8.54 3.26 -1.46
N LYS A 94 8.65 2.57 -0.32
CA LYS A 94 8.37 1.14 -0.24
C LYS A 94 6.90 0.86 -0.60
N ALA A 95 5.96 1.65 -0.07
CA ALA A 95 4.55 1.52 -0.38
C ALA A 95 4.24 1.78 -1.86
N GLU A 96 4.85 2.80 -2.45
CA GLU A 96 4.71 3.11 -3.87
C GLU A 96 5.22 1.95 -4.75
N THR A 97 6.44 1.48 -4.49
CA THR A 97 7.07 0.39 -5.26
C THR A 97 6.33 -0.95 -5.08
N ALA A 98 5.94 -1.30 -3.86
CA ALA A 98 5.18 -2.52 -3.59
C ALA A 98 3.80 -2.47 -4.27
N GLY A 99 3.09 -1.34 -4.18
CA GLY A 99 1.82 -1.13 -4.86
C GLY A 99 1.92 -1.19 -6.38
N LEU A 100 3.01 -0.69 -6.99
CA LEU A 100 3.24 -0.82 -8.44
C LEU A 100 3.51 -2.26 -8.87
N LEU A 101 4.22 -3.04 -8.07
CA LEU A 101 4.69 -4.37 -8.47
C LEU A 101 3.82 -5.52 -7.96
N HIS A 102 2.82 -5.29 -7.10
CA HIS A 102 2.01 -6.35 -6.49
C HIS A 102 1.44 -7.33 -7.54
N ASP A 103 0.97 -6.80 -8.67
CA ASP A 103 0.34 -7.53 -9.77
C ASP A 103 1.24 -7.69 -11.01
N CYS A 104 2.57 -7.51 -10.88
CA CYS A 104 3.47 -7.55 -12.05
C CYS A 104 3.49 -8.91 -12.77
N ALA A 105 3.03 -9.98 -12.11
CA ALA A 105 2.85 -11.31 -12.67
C ALA A 105 1.38 -11.64 -13.03
N LYS A 106 0.47 -10.66 -13.07
CA LYS A 106 -0.96 -10.89 -13.36
C LYS A 106 -1.28 -11.06 -14.85
N CYS A 107 -0.26 -11.12 -15.71
CA CYS A 107 -0.41 -11.39 -17.14
C CYS A 107 -0.55 -12.89 -17.48
N TYR A 108 -0.16 -13.78 -16.57
CA TYR A 108 -0.24 -15.22 -16.76
C TYR A 108 -1.64 -15.74 -16.42
N ASP A 109 -2.13 -16.72 -17.19
CA ASP A 109 -3.26 -17.55 -16.78
C ASP A 109 -2.82 -18.66 -15.82
N ASN A 110 -3.79 -19.40 -15.26
CA ASN A 110 -3.55 -20.43 -14.25
C ASN A 110 -2.61 -21.55 -14.72
N VAL A 111 -2.59 -21.87 -16.02
CA VAL A 111 -1.72 -22.94 -16.56
C VAL A 111 -0.32 -22.37 -16.82
N ALA A 112 -0.26 -21.21 -17.46
CA ALA A 112 0.98 -20.54 -17.79
C ALA A 112 1.78 -20.15 -16.54
N ILE A 113 1.10 -19.72 -15.47
CA ILE A 113 1.78 -19.30 -14.24
C ILE A 113 2.45 -20.48 -13.52
N VAL A 114 1.79 -21.63 -13.48
CA VAL A 114 2.36 -22.87 -12.90
C VAL A 114 3.54 -23.35 -13.73
N ALA A 115 3.42 -23.32 -15.06
CA ALA A 115 4.52 -23.69 -15.96
C ALA A 115 5.73 -22.76 -15.79
N GLU A 116 5.49 -21.46 -15.64
CA GLU A 116 6.56 -20.47 -15.45
C GLU A 116 7.26 -20.64 -14.10
N CYS A 117 6.51 -20.84 -13.01
CA CYS A 117 7.11 -21.15 -11.71
C CYS A 117 8.00 -22.40 -11.78
N ARG A 118 7.54 -23.47 -12.44
CA ARG A 118 8.36 -24.68 -12.64
C ARG A 118 9.62 -24.42 -13.46
N ARG A 119 9.51 -23.64 -14.54
CA ARG A 119 10.65 -23.26 -15.39
C ARG A 119 11.71 -22.48 -14.60
N LEU A 120 11.28 -21.63 -13.68
CA LEU A 120 12.13 -20.80 -12.83
C LEU A 120 12.62 -21.52 -11.56
N GLY A 121 12.16 -22.75 -11.29
CA GLY A 121 12.50 -23.50 -10.08
C GLY A 121 11.82 -22.97 -8.81
N ILE A 122 10.69 -22.26 -8.95
CA ILE A 122 9.90 -21.76 -7.82
C ILE A 122 8.97 -22.88 -7.35
N GLU A 123 9.13 -23.29 -6.08
CA GLU A 123 8.29 -24.31 -5.47
C GLU A 123 6.88 -23.81 -5.18
N LEU A 124 5.90 -24.64 -5.56
CA LEU A 124 4.48 -24.40 -5.35
C LEU A 124 3.92 -25.43 -4.37
N THR A 125 3.14 -24.94 -3.43
CA THR A 125 2.42 -25.75 -2.43
C THR A 125 1.18 -26.41 -3.04
N ALA A 126 0.60 -27.37 -2.31
CA ALA A 126 -0.66 -27.99 -2.71
C ALA A 126 -1.81 -26.97 -2.80
N ASP A 127 -1.87 -26.03 -1.86
CA ASP A 127 -2.89 -24.97 -1.83
C ASP A 127 -2.77 -24.03 -3.04
N GLU A 128 -1.54 -23.64 -3.39
CA GLU A 128 -1.29 -22.82 -4.58
C GLU A 128 -1.69 -23.53 -5.87
N LEU A 129 -1.51 -24.85 -5.94
CA LEU A 129 -1.97 -25.64 -7.08
C LEU A 129 -3.51 -25.82 -7.08
N ALA A 130 -4.15 -25.81 -5.92
CA ALA A 130 -5.60 -25.84 -5.77
C ALA A 130 -6.25 -24.49 -6.09
N ALA A 131 -5.55 -23.37 -5.85
CA ALA A 131 -5.98 -22.02 -6.20
C ALA A 131 -4.90 -21.26 -7.01
N PRO A 132 -4.62 -21.64 -8.28
CA PRO A 132 -3.51 -21.06 -9.05
C PRO A 132 -3.56 -19.55 -9.24
N ALA A 133 -4.76 -18.96 -9.11
CA ALA A 133 -4.94 -17.52 -9.16
C ALA A 133 -4.13 -16.77 -8.10
N VAL A 134 -3.73 -17.37 -6.97
CA VAL A 134 -2.94 -16.71 -5.91
C VAL A 134 -1.43 -16.68 -6.22
N ILE A 135 -0.96 -17.56 -7.12
CA ILE A 135 0.47 -17.73 -7.43
C ILE A 135 1.13 -16.45 -7.94
N HIS A 136 0.38 -15.55 -8.57
CA HIS A 136 0.91 -14.27 -9.06
C HIS A 136 1.54 -13.41 -7.97
N ALA A 137 1.13 -13.53 -6.70
CA ALA A 137 1.80 -12.84 -5.61
C ALA A 137 3.22 -13.36 -5.42
N LYS A 138 3.38 -14.69 -5.33
CA LYS A 138 4.69 -15.36 -5.19
C LYS A 138 5.58 -15.13 -6.42
N LEU A 139 5.06 -15.36 -7.63
CA LEU A 139 5.82 -15.11 -8.86
C LEU A 139 6.12 -13.61 -9.03
N GLY A 140 5.19 -12.74 -8.63
CA GLY A 140 5.37 -11.29 -8.66
C GLY A 140 6.54 -10.84 -7.79
N ALA A 141 6.66 -11.38 -6.57
CA ALA A 141 7.78 -11.09 -5.68
C ALA A 141 9.11 -11.57 -6.30
N TRP A 142 9.13 -12.78 -6.88
CA TRP A 142 10.32 -13.28 -7.58
C TRP A 142 10.73 -12.37 -8.74
N LYS A 143 9.78 -11.93 -9.57
CA LYS A 143 10.04 -11.02 -10.70
C LYS A 143 10.47 -9.64 -10.20
N ALA A 144 9.87 -9.13 -9.14
CA ALA A 144 10.27 -7.87 -8.49
C ALA A 144 11.75 -7.90 -8.10
N GLU A 145 12.20 -9.02 -7.53
CA GLU A 145 13.60 -9.22 -7.15
C GLU A 145 14.54 -9.31 -8.37
N HIS A 146 14.22 -10.20 -9.31
CA HIS A 146 15.15 -10.61 -10.36
C HIS A 146 15.12 -9.74 -11.62
N GLU A 147 13.97 -9.13 -11.95
CA GLU A 147 13.79 -8.34 -13.17
C GLU A 147 13.68 -6.85 -12.88
N TYR A 148 13.03 -6.47 -11.77
CA TYR A 148 12.89 -5.07 -11.38
C TYR A 148 13.97 -4.61 -10.39
N GLY A 149 14.82 -5.53 -9.91
CA GLY A 149 15.98 -5.27 -9.05
C GLY A 149 15.62 -4.83 -7.63
N ILE A 150 14.44 -5.20 -7.12
CA ILE A 150 14.02 -4.89 -5.76
C ILE A 150 14.77 -5.81 -4.79
N GLN A 151 15.39 -5.24 -3.78
CA GLN A 151 16.21 -5.98 -2.80
C GLN A 151 15.69 -5.80 -1.36
N ASP A 152 14.66 -4.99 -1.18
CA ASP A 152 14.10 -4.72 0.15
C ASP A 152 13.12 -5.85 0.53
N PRO A 153 13.43 -6.63 1.60
CA PRO A 153 12.62 -7.78 1.97
C PRO A 153 11.21 -7.40 2.43
N GLU A 154 10.99 -6.18 2.91
CA GLU A 154 9.67 -5.70 3.31
C GLU A 154 8.78 -5.49 2.06
N VAL A 155 9.35 -4.92 0.99
CA VAL A 155 8.66 -4.75 -0.30
C VAL A 155 8.35 -6.10 -0.93
N LEU A 156 9.32 -7.01 -0.95
CA LEU A 156 9.13 -8.36 -1.50
C LEU A 156 8.09 -9.15 -0.71
N SER A 157 8.10 -9.02 0.62
CA SER A 157 7.07 -9.60 1.50
C SER A 157 5.68 -9.07 1.17
N ALA A 158 5.54 -7.74 1.00
CA ALA A 158 4.25 -7.14 0.74
C ALA A 158 3.67 -7.60 -0.60
N ILE A 159 4.51 -7.75 -1.62
CA ILE A 159 4.13 -8.32 -2.91
C ILE A 159 3.76 -9.80 -2.78
N ALA A 160 4.57 -10.60 -2.09
CA ALA A 160 4.37 -12.05 -1.98
C ALA A 160 3.07 -12.44 -1.24
N ASN A 161 2.60 -11.57 -0.33
CA ASN A 161 1.49 -11.88 0.58
C ASN A 161 0.25 -11.01 0.33
N HIS A 162 0.18 -10.22 -0.75
CA HIS A 162 -0.95 -9.30 -0.96
C HIS A 162 -2.29 -9.98 -1.25
N THR A 163 -2.29 -11.28 -1.58
CA THR A 163 -3.50 -12.04 -1.94
C THR A 163 -4.08 -12.81 -0.77
N THR A 164 -3.25 -13.60 -0.09
CA THR A 164 -3.65 -14.50 1.00
C THR A 164 -3.42 -13.87 2.37
N GLY A 165 -2.56 -12.86 2.45
CA GLY A 165 -1.96 -12.47 3.72
C GLY A 165 -1.06 -13.55 4.31
N LYS A 166 -0.58 -13.29 5.52
CA LYS A 166 0.17 -14.24 6.36
C LYS A 166 -0.01 -13.88 7.85
N PRO A 167 0.27 -14.79 8.79
CA PRO A 167 0.39 -14.41 10.20
C PRO A 167 1.48 -13.33 10.40
N GLY A 168 1.22 -12.36 11.28
CA GLY A 168 2.21 -11.33 11.63
C GLY A 168 2.61 -10.41 10.48
N MET A 169 1.66 -10.03 9.61
CA MET A 169 1.91 -9.07 8.53
C MET A 169 2.46 -7.74 9.07
N SER A 170 3.53 -7.26 8.43
CA SER A 170 4.09 -5.93 8.68
C SER A 170 3.11 -4.82 8.31
N LEU A 171 3.41 -3.60 8.74
CA LEU A 171 2.63 -2.42 8.35
C LEU A 171 2.54 -2.30 6.82
N LEU A 172 3.65 -2.49 6.10
CA LEU A 172 3.66 -2.42 4.64
C LEU A 172 2.85 -3.56 3.99
N ASP A 173 2.96 -4.79 4.51
CA ASP A 173 2.17 -5.92 4.04
C ASP A 173 0.66 -5.59 4.11
N LYS A 174 0.18 -5.10 5.27
CA LYS A 174 -1.22 -4.72 5.48
C LYS A 174 -1.66 -3.59 4.55
N ILE A 175 -0.82 -2.57 4.38
CA ILE A 175 -1.09 -1.44 3.48
C ILE A 175 -1.33 -1.91 2.05
N VAL A 176 -0.45 -2.77 1.51
CA VAL A 176 -0.57 -3.23 0.12
C VAL A 176 -1.79 -4.13 -0.05
N TYR A 177 -2.03 -5.04 0.89
CA TYR A 177 -3.21 -5.91 0.90
C TYR A 177 -4.52 -5.10 0.89
N ILE A 178 -4.65 -4.14 1.80
CA ILE A 178 -5.84 -3.29 1.90
C ILE A 178 -5.98 -2.40 0.67
N ALA A 179 -4.88 -1.78 0.21
CA ALA A 179 -4.87 -0.94 -0.98
C ALA A 179 -5.36 -1.69 -2.21
N ASP A 180 -4.94 -2.95 -2.38
CA ASP A 180 -5.42 -3.80 -3.47
C ASP A 180 -6.95 -3.97 -3.44
N TYR A 181 -7.51 -4.17 -2.25
CA TYR A 181 -8.92 -4.39 -2.07
C TYR A 181 -9.79 -3.12 -2.24
N ILE A 182 -9.30 -1.97 -1.77
CA ILE A 182 -10.14 -0.74 -1.66
C ILE A 182 -9.91 0.30 -2.74
N GLU A 183 -8.93 0.12 -3.64
CA GLU A 183 -8.56 1.16 -4.61
C GLU A 183 -9.77 1.67 -5.42
N PRO A 184 -9.78 2.95 -5.85
CA PRO A 184 -10.98 3.61 -6.37
C PRO A 184 -11.65 2.93 -7.57
N GLY A 185 -10.88 2.22 -8.41
CA GLY A 185 -11.34 1.49 -9.58
C GLY A 185 -11.98 0.14 -9.28
N ARG A 186 -11.93 -0.35 -8.03
CA ARG A 186 -12.62 -1.59 -7.63
C ARG A 186 -14.13 -1.43 -7.75
N LYS A 187 -14.78 -2.52 -8.16
CA LYS A 187 -16.25 -2.60 -8.17
C LYS A 187 -16.78 -2.38 -6.76
N MET A 188 -17.88 -1.63 -6.65
CA MET A 188 -18.56 -1.44 -5.37
C MET A 188 -19.17 -2.78 -4.92
N LEU A 189 -18.63 -3.31 -3.83
CA LEU A 189 -19.16 -4.46 -3.08
C LEU A 189 -19.96 -3.95 -1.87
N PRO A 190 -20.81 -4.79 -1.25
CA PRO A 190 -21.36 -4.48 0.06
C PRO A 190 -20.24 -4.11 1.03
N ARG A 191 -20.47 -3.08 1.87
CA ARG A 191 -19.50 -2.56 2.86
C ARG A 191 -18.22 -1.93 2.29
N MET A 192 -18.05 -1.80 0.97
CA MET A 192 -16.85 -1.19 0.37
C MET A 192 -16.57 0.24 0.89
N GLU A 193 -17.61 1.04 1.13
CA GLU A 193 -17.46 2.38 1.72
C GLU A 193 -16.98 2.31 3.16
N GLU A 194 -17.51 1.38 3.96
CA GLU A 194 -17.09 1.15 5.34
C GLU A 194 -15.61 0.74 5.38
N PHE A 195 -15.18 -0.20 4.53
CA PHE A 195 -13.77 -0.62 4.45
C PHE A 195 -12.85 0.55 4.06
N ARG A 196 -13.28 1.40 3.14
CA ARG A 196 -12.51 2.60 2.75
C ARG A 196 -12.37 3.60 3.89
N VAL A 197 -13.41 3.81 4.70
CA VAL A 197 -13.29 4.66 5.89
C VAL A 197 -12.37 4.01 6.92
N MET A 198 -12.62 2.74 7.22
CA MET A 198 -11.89 1.96 8.21
C MET A 198 -10.40 1.91 7.92
N ALA A 199 -9.99 1.69 6.67
CA ALA A 199 -8.59 1.67 6.26
C ALA A 199 -7.80 2.93 6.65
N PHE A 200 -8.47 4.09 6.80
CA PHE A 200 -7.84 5.34 7.23
C PHE A 200 -8.07 5.67 8.71
N THR A 201 -8.97 4.98 9.42
CA THR A 201 -9.24 5.22 10.84
C THR A 201 -8.67 4.15 11.76
N ASP A 202 -8.67 2.89 11.31
CA ASP A 202 -8.17 1.71 12.01
C ASP A 202 -7.73 0.65 10.98
N LEU A 203 -6.41 0.59 10.71
CA LEU A 203 -5.85 -0.29 9.68
C LEU A 203 -5.99 -1.76 10.03
N ASP A 204 -5.86 -2.10 11.31
CA ASP A 204 -5.90 -3.48 11.78
C ASP A 204 -7.33 -4.01 11.73
N GLU A 205 -8.30 -3.18 12.11
CA GLU A 205 -9.72 -3.51 11.95
C GLU A 205 -10.09 -3.66 10.47
N ALA A 206 -9.62 -2.75 9.61
CA ALA A 206 -9.85 -2.85 8.16
C ALA A 206 -9.28 -4.15 7.59
N PHE A 207 -8.07 -4.53 8.00
CA PHE A 207 -7.44 -5.77 7.58
C PHE A 207 -8.24 -7.00 8.03
N TYR A 208 -8.71 -7.02 9.28
CA TYR A 208 -9.53 -8.11 9.83
C TYR A 208 -10.86 -8.26 9.08
N GLU A 209 -11.61 -7.16 8.95
CA GLU A 209 -12.95 -7.15 8.34
C GLU A 209 -12.92 -7.48 6.83
N ILE A 210 -11.89 -7.03 6.11
CA ILE A 210 -11.70 -7.40 4.70
C ILE A 210 -11.42 -8.90 4.57
N GLN A 211 -10.55 -9.47 5.42
CA GLN A 211 -10.29 -10.91 5.40
C GLN A 211 -11.55 -11.72 5.72
N GLU A 212 -12.34 -11.31 6.71
CA GLU A 212 -13.60 -11.96 7.05
C GLU A 212 -14.57 -11.96 5.85
N SER A 213 -14.74 -10.80 5.22
CA SER A 213 -15.56 -10.64 4.01
C SER A 213 -15.11 -11.53 2.85
N ILE A 214 -13.79 -11.64 2.61
CA ILE A 214 -13.23 -12.53 1.58
C ILE A 214 -13.50 -14.00 1.92
N LEU A 215 -13.25 -14.42 3.16
CA LEU A 215 -13.47 -15.79 3.60
C LEU A 215 -14.94 -16.19 3.51
N ASP A 216 -15.85 -15.31 3.89
CA ASP A 216 -17.29 -15.56 3.78
C ASP A 216 -17.75 -15.69 2.33
N TYR A 217 -17.21 -14.85 1.43
CA TYR A 217 -17.44 -14.99 0.01
C TYR A 217 -16.94 -16.34 -0.52
N LEU A 218 -15.72 -16.75 -0.18
CA LEU A 218 -15.16 -18.03 -0.61
C LEU A 218 -15.98 -19.22 -0.08
N ARG A 219 -16.40 -19.18 1.19
CA ARG A 219 -17.31 -20.18 1.79
C ARG A 219 -18.66 -20.24 1.06
N SER A 220 -19.27 -19.09 0.77
CA SER A 220 -20.58 -19.03 0.11
C SER A 220 -20.57 -19.57 -1.32
N THR A 221 -19.42 -19.47 -2.00
CA THR A 221 -19.24 -19.92 -3.39
C THR A 221 -18.72 -21.37 -3.46
N GLY A 222 -18.36 -21.97 -2.33
CA GLY A 222 -17.69 -23.27 -2.29
C GLY A 222 -16.28 -23.25 -2.89
N SER A 223 -15.67 -22.06 -3.00
CA SER A 223 -14.31 -21.91 -3.52
C SER A 223 -13.29 -22.46 -2.53
N PHE A 224 -12.15 -22.95 -3.04
CA PHE A 224 -11.04 -23.36 -2.20
C PHE A 224 -10.52 -22.17 -1.39
N ILE A 225 -10.22 -22.42 -0.10
CA ILE A 225 -9.67 -21.43 0.81
C ILE A 225 -8.23 -21.84 1.11
N ASP A 226 -7.29 -21.00 0.71
CA ASP A 226 -5.87 -21.17 1.00
C ASP A 226 -5.61 -21.16 2.52
N SER A 227 -4.77 -22.08 2.99
CA SER A 227 -4.45 -22.20 4.41
C SER A 227 -3.75 -20.97 4.98
N ASN A 228 -3.00 -20.19 4.18
CA ASN A 228 -2.42 -18.92 4.63
C ASN A 228 -3.49 -17.86 4.88
N SER A 229 -4.54 -17.81 4.06
CA SER A 229 -5.68 -16.91 4.29
C SER A 229 -6.38 -17.21 5.61
N LEU A 230 -6.58 -18.49 5.92
CA LEU A 230 -7.12 -18.90 7.22
C LEU A 230 -6.15 -18.57 8.35
N ALA A 231 -4.86 -18.87 8.20
CA ALA A 231 -3.87 -18.62 9.23
C ALA A 231 -3.71 -17.12 9.53
N SER A 232 -3.74 -16.26 8.50
CA SER A 232 -3.67 -14.80 8.64
C SER A 232 -4.90 -14.26 9.37
N PHE A 233 -6.11 -14.69 8.98
CA PHE A 233 -7.34 -14.31 9.66
C PHE A 233 -7.36 -14.75 11.13
N GLU A 234 -7.00 -16.00 11.41
CA GLU A 234 -6.93 -16.57 12.75
C GLU A 234 -5.91 -15.85 13.64
N TYR A 235 -4.78 -15.43 13.07
CA TYR A 235 -3.80 -14.61 13.76
C TYR A 235 -4.40 -13.26 14.16
N CYS A 236 -5.06 -12.55 13.22
CA CYS A 236 -5.71 -11.26 13.51
C CYS A 236 -6.82 -11.39 14.55
N ARG A 237 -7.63 -12.46 14.50
CA ARG A 237 -8.69 -12.71 15.48
C ARG A 237 -8.12 -12.80 16.90
N LYS A 238 -7.04 -13.56 17.08
CA LYS A 238 -6.37 -13.70 18.39
C LYS A 238 -5.79 -12.39 18.89
N GLU A 239 -5.16 -11.61 18.02
CA GLU A 239 -4.63 -10.29 18.40
C GLU A 239 -5.74 -9.34 18.86
N LYS A 240 -6.89 -9.35 18.17
CA LYS A 240 -8.07 -8.57 18.55
C LYS A 240 -8.66 -9.02 19.89
N GLU A 241 -8.77 -10.34 20.12
CA GLU A 241 -9.21 -10.90 21.39
C GLU A 241 -8.27 -10.50 22.54
N ASN A 242 -6.95 -10.58 22.31
CA ASN A 242 -5.94 -10.18 23.30
C ASN A 242 -6.04 -8.69 23.64
N ALA A 243 -6.25 -7.82 22.65
CA ALA A 243 -6.39 -6.38 22.84
C ALA A 243 -7.67 -5.98 23.62
N LEU A 244 -8.71 -6.83 23.62
CA LEU A 244 -9.94 -6.60 24.39
C LEU A 244 -9.83 -7.04 25.86
N HIS A 245 -8.89 -7.93 26.18
CA HIS A 245 -8.72 -8.52 27.51
C HIS A 245 -7.45 -8.05 28.25
N GLY A 246 -6.59 -7.26 27.60
CA GLY A 246 -5.36 -6.69 28.16
C GLY A 246 -5.47 -5.20 28.46
#